data_AF-A0A917X272-F1
#
_entry.id   AF-A0A917X272-F1
#
_cell.length_a   1.000
_cell.length_b   1.000
_cell.length_c   1.000
_cell.angle_alpha   90.00
_cell.angle_beta   90.00
_cell.angle_gamma   90.00
#
_symmetry.space_group_name_H-M   'P 1'
#
loop_
_entity.id
_entity.type
_entity.pdbx_description
1 polymer ?
#
loop_
_entity_poly.entity_id
_entity_poly.type
_entity_poly.pdbx_seq_one_letter_code
_entity_poly.pdbx_strand_id
1 'polypeptide(L)'
;MHESLIGFRLPDGTLSTDATEPAGTVAYRARCTCGWVGGSDYPAADEGRWMVSSEWGAHMRPIWAATPPDWLLSRSDSLRDNVAELATTWPLQALGILAEVERWQRPLIDQAVAAARKAGLSWAEIGNALGISRQTAHERFRNKIG
;
A
#
# COMPACT_ATOMS: atom_id res chain seq x y z
N MET A 1 -3.50 -4.44 11.44
CA MET A 1 -4.27 -3.17 11.33
C MET A 1 -3.37 -2.05 11.82
N HIS A 2 -3.14 -1.01 11.00
CA HIS A 2 -2.31 0.15 11.35
C HIS A 2 -3.20 1.39 11.41
N GLU A 3 -3.32 1.99 12.59
CA GLU A 3 -4.08 3.23 12.78
C GLU A 3 -3.16 4.33 13.29
N SER A 4 -3.44 5.57 12.87
CA SER A 4 -2.70 6.75 13.32
C SER A 4 -3.13 7.11 14.74
N LEU A 5 -2.17 7.19 15.65
CA LEU A 5 -2.37 7.62 17.03
C LEU A 5 -1.52 8.85 17.32
N ILE A 6 -1.95 9.66 18.27
CA ILE A 6 -1.18 10.80 18.79
C ILE A 6 -0.71 10.44 20.20
N GLY A 7 0.59 10.63 20.46
CA GLY A 7 1.13 10.68 21.82
C GLY A 7 1.27 12.12 22.29
N PHE A 8 1.06 12.35 23.59
CA PHE A 8 1.05 13.68 24.19
C PHE A 8 2.28 13.83 25.10
N ARG A 9 3.21 14.70 24.71
CA ARG A 9 4.37 15.04 25.53
C ARG A 9 3.95 15.97 26.65
N LEU A 10 4.25 15.60 27.89
CA LEU A 10 4.02 16.43 29.07
C LEU A 10 5.28 17.25 29.43
N PRO A 11 5.18 18.28 30.30
CA PRO A 11 6.31 19.14 30.64
C PRO A 11 7.48 18.41 31.32
N ASP A 12 7.21 17.28 31.97
CA ASP A 12 8.20 16.40 32.60
C ASP A 12 8.92 15.48 31.60
N GLY A 13 8.57 15.55 30.30
CA GLY A 13 9.11 14.72 29.24
C GLY A 13 8.35 13.40 29.01
N THR A 14 7.39 13.06 29.88
CA THR A 14 6.58 11.83 29.75
C THR A 14 5.77 11.85 28.45
N LEU A 15 5.73 10.71 27.74
CA LEU A 15 4.82 10.51 26.61
C LEU A 15 3.54 9.83 27.08
N SER A 16 2.48 10.58 27.29
CA SER A 16 1.15 9.99 27.51
C SER A 16 0.63 9.36 26.21
N THR A 17 -0.05 8.22 26.37
CA THR A 17 -0.71 7.47 25.30
C THR A 17 -2.22 7.42 25.47
N ASP A 18 -2.77 8.29 26.30
CA ASP A 18 -4.20 8.36 26.61
C ASP A 18 -5.03 8.65 25.36
N ALA A 19 -6.30 8.27 25.36
CA ALA A 19 -7.20 8.51 24.23
C ALA A 19 -7.56 10.00 24.06
N THR A 20 -7.50 10.78 25.14
CA THR A 20 -7.78 12.22 25.17
C THR A 20 -6.52 12.97 25.56
N GLU A 21 -6.33 14.14 24.97
CA GLU A 21 -5.19 15.01 25.28
C GLU A 21 -5.21 15.46 26.75
N PRO A 22 -4.17 15.13 27.55
CA PRO A 22 -4.06 15.62 28.90
C PRO A 22 -3.81 17.13 28.95
N ALA A 23 -4.32 17.78 29.99
CA ALA A 23 -4.01 19.18 30.26
C ALA A 23 -2.51 19.38 30.45
N GLY A 24 -1.97 20.43 29.84
CA GLY A 24 -0.53 20.74 29.91
C GLY A 24 0.32 19.98 28.89
N THR A 25 -0.28 19.35 27.88
CA THR A 25 0.46 18.84 26.72
C THR A 25 1.28 19.95 26.07
N VAL A 26 2.59 19.72 25.91
CA VAL A 26 3.54 20.68 25.33
C VAL A 26 3.95 20.32 23.90
N ALA A 27 3.79 19.06 23.51
CA ALA A 27 4.05 18.61 22.14
C ALA A 27 3.26 17.34 21.79
N TYR A 28 3.10 17.10 20.49
CA TYR A 28 2.53 15.87 19.93
C TYR A 28 3.62 15.01 19.31
N ARG A 29 3.43 13.69 19.38
CA ARG A 29 4.31 12.71 18.72
C ARG A 29 3.50 11.68 17.94
N ALA A 30 3.96 11.35 16.75
CA ALA A 30 3.31 10.35 15.92
C ALA A 30 3.44 8.96 16.54
N ARG A 31 2.35 8.19 16.48
CA ARG A 31 2.30 6.80 16.96
C ARG A 31 1.46 5.95 16.04
N CYS A 32 1.68 4.64 16.07
CA CYS A 32 0.84 3.67 15.38
C CYS A 32 0.44 2.53 16.31
N THR A 33 -0.73 1.93 16.08
CA THR A 33 -1.21 0.74 16.78
C THR A 33 -0.26 -0.47 16.66
N CYS A 34 0.66 -0.48 15.70
CA CYS A 34 1.72 -1.50 15.59
C CYS A 34 2.87 -1.33 16.61
N GLY A 35 2.83 -0.29 17.46
CA GLY A 35 3.86 0.02 18.45
C GLY A 35 4.93 1.00 17.97
N TRP A 36 4.91 1.41 16.69
CA TRP A 36 5.82 2.43 16.17
C TRP A 36 5.57 3.79 16.82
N VAL A 37 6.66 4.51 17.10
CA VAL A 37 6.68 5.87 17.64
C VAL A 37 7.60 6.71 16.76
N GLY A 38 7.11 7.88 16.35
CA GLY A 38 7.86 8.84 15.55
C GLY A 38 9.14 9.33 16.23
N GLY A 39 10.02 9.96 15.46
CA GLY A 39 11.29 10.51 15.92
C GLY A 39 11.16 11.91 16.52
N SER A 40 10.15 12.67 16.10
CA SER A 40 10.03 14.10 16.38
C SER A 40 8.88 14.42 17.33
N ASP A 41 9.07 15.46 18.15
CA ASP A 41 8.01 16.12 18.88
C ASP A 41 7.59 17.39 18.11
N TYR A 42 6.29 17.57 17.89
CA TYR A 42 5.71 18.69 17.16
C TYR A 42 4.90 19.60 18.09
N PRO A 43 4.67 20.88 17.76
CA PRO A 43 3.94 21.79 18.64
C PRO A 43 2.55 21.27 19.05
N ALA A 44 2.13 21.53 20.30
CA ALA A 44 0.77 21.23 20.78
C ALA A 44 -0.28 22.21 20.20
N ALA A 45 -0.40 22.22 18.87
CA ALA A 45 -1.28 23.06 18.09
C ALA A 45 -1.78 22.30 16.84
N ASP A 46 -2.78 22.82 16.13
CA ASP A 46 -3.36 22.15 14.96
C ASP A 46 -2.31 21.78 13.91
N GLU A 47 -1.33 22.65 13.68
CA GLU A 47 -0.18 22.40 12.80
C GLU A 47 0.61 21.16 13.22
N GLY A 48 0.84 20.95 14.52
CA GLY A 48 1.52 19.76 15.01
C GLY A 48 0.72 18.47 14.78
N ARG A 49 -0.62 18.54 14.79
CA ARG A 49 -1.46 17.37 14.43
C ARG A 49 -1.25 16.98 12.97
N TRP A 50 -1.18 17.95 12.06
CA TRP A 50 -0.85 17.71 10.65
C TRP A 50 0.53 17.09 10.49
N MET A 51 1.54 17.59 11.22
CA MET A 51 2.90 17.04 11.17
C MET A 51 2.98 15.60 11.68
N VAL A 52 2.26 15.28 12.77
CA VAL A 52 2.11 13.91 13.27
C VAL A 52 1.52 13.00 12.19
N SER A 53 0.43 13.42 11.55
CA SER A 53 -0.19 12.64 10.47
C SER A 53 0.75 12.44 9.28
N SER A 54 1.55 13.46 8.94
CA SER A 54 2.55 13.38 7.87
C SER A 54 3.66 12.37 8.18
N GLU A 55 4.20 12.38 9.41
CA GLU A 55 5.24 11.44 9.83
C GLU A 55 4.71 10.00 9.91
N TRP A 56 3.50 9.81 10.43
CA TRP A 56 2.81 8.51 10.38
C TRP A 56 2.62 8.03 8.93
N GLY A 57 2.23 8.93 8.02
CA GLY A 57 2.14 8.63 6.59
C GLY A 57 3.48 8.15 6.01
N ALA A 58 4.61 8.72 6.42
CA ALA A 58 5.95 8.27 6.02
C ALA A 58 6.27 6.86 6.58
N HIS A 59 5.91 6.57 7.83
CA HIS A 59 6.01 5.23 8.42
C HIS A 59 5.19 4.18 7.65
N MET A 60 4.01 4.55 7.15
CA MET A 60 3.13 3.65 6.42
C MET A 60 3.58 3.36 4.98
N ARG A 61 4.42 4.20 4.37
CA ARG A 61 4.85 4.03 2.97
C ARG A 61 5.42 2.64 2.66
N PRO A 62 6.36 2.07 3.45
CA PRO A 62 6.88 0.73 3.18
C PRO A 62 5.82 -0.36 3.31
N ILE A 63 4.87 -0.20 4.25
CA ILE A 63 3.79 -1.15 4.48
C ILE A 63 2.81 -1.14 3.30
N TRP A 64 2.39 0.04 2.84
CA TRP A 64 1.56 0.17 1.64
C TRP A 64 2.29 -0.26 0.37
N ALA A 65 3.62 -0.16 0.32
CA ALA A 65 4.41 -0.66 -0.80
C ALA A 65 4.56 -2.20 -0.78
N ALA A 66 4.40 -2.85 0.37
CA ALA A 66 4.57 -4.29 0.51
C ALA A 66 3.32 -5.09 0.07
N THR A 67 2.14 -4.48 0.05
CA THR A 67 0.89 -5.14 -0.31
C THR A 67 0.08 -4.30 -1.29
N PRO A 68 -0.53 -4.90 -2.33
CA PRO A 68 -1.51 -4.19 -3.15
C PRO A 68 -2.60 -3.55 -2.27
N PRO A 69 -3.10 -2.36 -2.62
CA PRO A 69 -4.10 -1.69 -1.78
C PRO A 69 -5.43 -2.45 -1.80
N ASP A 70 -5.99 -2.73 -0.61
CA ASP A 70 -7.20 -3.56 -0.43
C ASP A 70 -8.40 -3.10 -1.27
N TRP A 71 -8.59 -1.79 -1.42
CA TRP A 71 -9.70 -1.25 -2.23
C TRP A 71 -9.61 -1.68 -3.71
N LEU A 72 -8.41 -1.85 -4.25
CA LEU A 72 -8.21 -2.27 -5.63
C LEU A 72 -8.38 -3.78 -5.77
N LEU A 73 -7.94 -4.55 -4.78
CA LEU A 73 -8.20 -5.99 -4.72
C LEU A 73 -9.72 -6.27 -4.65
N SER A 74 -10.45 -5.55 -3.80
CA SER A 74 -11.91 -5.66 -3.72
C SER A 74 -12.62 -5.36 -5.04
N ARG A 75 -12.16 -4.35 -5.79
CA ARG A 75 -12.69 -4.08 -7.14
C ARG A 75 -12.37 -5.19 -8.14
N SER A 76 -11.17 -5.77 -8.05
CA SER A 76 -10.80 -6.93 -8.87
C SER A 76 -11.69 -8.14 -8.57
N ASP A 77 -11.98 -8.40 -7.29
CA ASP A 77 -12.90 -9.47 -6.87
C ASP A 77 -14.31 -9.22 -7.40
N SER A 78 -14.83 -8.00 -7.27
CA SER A 78 -16.15 -7.64 -7.81
C SER A 78 -16.21 -7.81 -9.33
N LEU A 79 -15.15 -7.42 -10.07
CA LEU A 79 -15.09 -7.64 -11.52
C LEU A 79 -15.14 -9.13 -11.86
N ARG A 80 -14.33 -9.96 -11.16
CA ARG A 80 -14.31 -11.42 -11.36
C ARG A 80 -15.70 -12.01 -11.14
N ASP A 81 -16.34 -11.65 -10.03
CA ASP A 81 -17.62 -12.24 -9.62
C ASP A 81 -18.73 -11.83 -10.61
N ASN A 82 -18.77 -10.56 -11.03
CA ASN A 82 -19.69 -10.09 -12.07
C ASN A 82 -19.46 -10.79 -13.42
N VAL A 83 -18.21 -11.01 -13.83
CA VAL A 83 -17.90 -11.73 -15.08
C VAL A 83 -18.33 -13.19 -14.99
N ALA A 84 -18.16 -13.83 -13.82
CA ALA A 84 -18.64 -15.19 -13.60
C ALA A 84 -20.17 -15.29 -13.71
N GLU A 85 -20.90 -14.30 -13.18
CA GLU A 85 -22.35 -14.21 -13.34
C GLU A 85 -22.74 -14.02 -14.81
N LEU A 86 -22.12 -13.06 -15.52
CA LEU A 86 -22.32 -12.84 -16.95
C LEU A 86 -22.06 -14.11 -17.77
N ALA A 87 -21.05 -14.91 -17.41
CA ALA A 87 -20.73 -16.13 -18.15
C ALA A 87 -21.88 -17.15 -18.17
N THR A 88 -22.75 -17.11 -17.16
CA THR A 88 -23.95 -17.98 -17.09
C THR A 88 -25.16 -17.40 -17.80
N THR A 89 -25.33 -16.07 -17.75
CA THR A 89 -26.56 -15.40 -18.23
C THR A 89 -26.39 -14.82 -19.64
N TRP A 90 -25.21 -14.26 -19.94
CA TRP A 90 -24.85 -13.62 -21.22
C TRP A 90 -23.39 -13.93 -21.62
N PRO A 91 -23.10 -15.16 -22.08
CA PRO A 91 -21.72 -15.65 -22.26
C PRO A 91 -20.90 -14.85 -23.28
N LEU A 92 -21.51 -14.32 -24.35
CA LEU A 92 -20.79 -13.50 -25.32
C LEU A 92 -20.30 -12.16 -24.72
N GLN A 93 -21.07 -11.57 -23.81
CA GLN A 93 -20.71 -10.35 -23.10
C GLN A 93 -19.57 -10.62 -22.12
N ALA A 94 -19.61 -11.75 -21.41
CA ALA A 94 -18.50 -12.18 -20.56
C ALA A 94 -17.19 -12.33 -21.36
N LEU A 95 -17.25 -12.96 -22.54
CA LEU A 95 -16.09 -13.04 -23.45
C LEU A 95 -15.57 -11.67 -23.88
N GLY A 96 -16.47 -10.72 -24.19
CA GLY A 96 -16.09 -9.35 -24.53
C GLY A 96 -15.32 -8.65 -23.40
N ILE A 97 -15.76 -8.79 -22.15
CA ILE A 97 -15.07 -8.23 -20.98
C ILE A 97 -13.73 -8.93 -20.75
N LEU A 98 -13.68 -10.25 -20.83
CA LEU A 98 -12.43 -11.00 -20.66
C LEU A 98 -11.38 -10.63 -21.71
N ALA A 99 -11.81 -10.43 -22.97
CA ALA A 99 -10.95 -9.95 -24.04
C ALA A 99 -10.43 -8.54 -23.78
N GLU A 100 -11.25 -7.66 -23.20
CA GLU A 100 -10.81 -6.33 -22.77
C GLU A 100 -9.77 -6.41 -21.65
N VAL A 101 -10.02 -7.23 -20.62
CA VAL A 101 -9.06 -7.46 -19.52
C VAL A 101 -7.72 -7.95 -20.05
N GLU A 102 -7.70 -8.95 -20.93
CA GLU A 102 -6.46 -9.48 -21.51
C GLU A 102 -5.69 -8.40 -22.31
N ARG A 103 -6.40 -7.51 -23.01
CA ARG A 103 -5.83 -6.46 -23.86
C ARG A 103 -4.92 -5.52 -23.09
N TRP A 104 -5.34 -5.08 -21.89
CA TRP A 104 -4.56 -4.14 -21.08
C TRP A 104 -3.70 -4.82 -20.02
N GLN A 105 -4.05 -6.04 -19.58
CA GLN A 105 -3.33 -6.72 -18.51
C GLN A 105 -1.87 -7.06 -18.89
N ARG A 106 -1.63 -7.57 -20.10
CA ARG A 106 -0.27 -7.91 -20.55
C ARG A 106 0.65 -6.68 -20.63
N PRO A 107 0.28 -5.57 -21.29
CA PRO A 107 1.09 -4.35 -21.29
C PRO A 107 1.36 -3.79 -19.87
N LEU A 108 0.37 -3.82 -18.97
CA LEU A 108 0.57 -3.33 -17.61
C LEU A 108 1.56 -4.18 -16.80
N ILE A 109 1.57 -5.50 -16.98
CA ILE A 109 2.59 -6.37 -16.37
C ILE A 109 3.98 -5.99 -16.87
N ASP A 110 4.15 -5.82 -18.19
CA ASP A 110 5.45 -5.45 -18.75
C ASP A 110 5.95 -4.10 -18.19
N GLN A 111 5.06 -3.10 -18.11
CA GLN A 111 5.36 -1.79 -17.52
C GLN A 111 5.73 -1.89 -16.04
N ALA A 112 4.98 -2.66 -15.25
CA ALA A 112 5.24 -2.85 -13.83
C ALA A 112 6.58 -3.58 -13.59
N VAL A 113 6.90 -4.59 -14.40
CA VAL A 113 8.20 -5.28 -14.34
C VAL A 113 9.34 -4.32 -14.69
N ALA A 114 9.18 -3.49 -15.72
CA ALA A 114 10.18 -2.49 -16.08
C ALA A 114 10.41 -1.46 -14.95
N ALA A 115 9.32 -0.97 -14.35
CA ALA A 115 9.39 -0.07 -13.20
C ALA A 115 10.07 -0.73 -11.99
N ALA A 116 9.73 -1.98 -11.67
CA ALA A 116 10.35 -2.74 -10.58
C ALA A 116 11.86 -2.93 -10.81
N ARG A 117 12.27 -3.26 -12.04
CA ARG A 117 13.69 -3.38 -12.40
C ARG A 117 14.43 -2.05 -12.32
N LYS A 118 13.81 -0.95 -12.76
CA LYS A 118 14.36 0.41 -12.62
C LYS A 118 14.51 0.82 -11.14
N ALA A 119 13.62 0.34 -10.28
CA ALA A 119 13.69 0.53 -8.82
C ALA A 119 14.68 -0.43 -8.13
N GLY A 120 15.38 -1.30 -8.87
CA GLY A 120 16.42 -2.18 -8.35
C GLY A 120 15.93 -3.54 -7.83
N LEU A 121 14.64 -3.86 -7.93
CA LEU A 121 14.11 -5.14 -7.45
C LEU A 121 14.68 -6.30 -8.26
N SER A 122 15.05 -7.38 -7.57
CA SER A 122 15.59 -8.60 -8.17
C SER A 122 14.53 -9.39 -8.93
N TRP A 123 14.98 -10.28 -9.82
CA TRP A 123 14.11 -11.24 -10.49
C TRP A 123 13.38 -12.20 -9.54
N ALA A 124 13.95 -12.43 -8.35
CA ALA A 124 13.32 -13.27 -7.35
C ALA A 124 12.11 -12.56 -6.73
N GLU A 125 12.26 -11.28 -6.36
CA GLU A 125 11.16 -10.46 -5.83
C GLU A 125 10.05 -10.29 -6.86
N ILE A 126 10.38 -10.01 -8.12
CA ILE A 126 9.41 -9.89 -9.21
C ILE A 126 8.70 -11.23 -9.46
N GLY A 127 9.43 -12.34 -9.47
CA GLY A 127 8.84 -13.68 -9.62
C GLY A 127 7.84 -13.99 -8.51
N ASN A 128 8.22 -13.73 -7.25
CA ASN A 128 7.35 -13.90 -6.09
C ASN A 128 6.07 -13.07 -6.21
N ALA A 129 6.17 -11.80 -6.59
CA ALA A 129 5.01 -10.91 -6.77
C ALA A 129 4.05 -11.40 -7.87
N LEU A 130 4.58 -12.05 -8.92
CA LEU A 130 3.80 -12.59 -10.04
C LEU A 130 3.34 -14.04 -9.81
N GLY A 131 3.72 -14.69 -8.70
CA GLY A 131 3.42 -16.10 -8.44
C GLY A 131 4.16 -17.08 -9.37
N ILE A 132 5.33 -16.71 -9.89
CA ILE A 132 6.15 -17.54 -10.79
C ILE A 132 7.59 -17.67 -10.30
N SER A 133 8.34 -18.64 -10.84
CA SER A 133 9.74 -18.80 -10.47
C SER A 133 10.60 -17.63 -10.96
N ARG A 134 11.72 -17.36 -10.26
CA ARG A 134 12.75 -16.40 -10.67
C ARG A 134 13.22 -16.63 -12.12
N GLN A 135 13.44 -17.89 -12.50
CA GLN A 135 13.91 -18.25 -13.83
C GLN A 135 12.87 -17.89 -14.90
N THR A 136 11.60 -18.26 -14.65
CA THR A 136 10.47 -17.92 -15.52
C THR A 136 10.33 -16.41 -15.69
N ALA A 137 10.46 -15.64 -14.61
CA ALA A 137 10.41 -14.18 -14.66
C ALA A 137 11.55 -13.61 -15.53
N HIS A 138 12.79 -14.06 -15.28
CA HIS A 138 13.95 -13.60 -16.05
C HIS A 138 13.80 -13.93 -17.55
N GLU A 139 13.48 -15.17 -17.91
CA GLU A 139 13.32 -15.60 -19.30
C GLU A 139 12.21 -14.81 -20.03
N ARG A 140 11.08 -14.59 -19.35
CA ARG A 140 9.92 -13.91 -19.93
C ARG A 140 10.14 -12.41 -20.15
N PHE A 141 10.86 -11.74 -19.26
CA PHE A 141 10.90 -10.28 -19.23
C PHE A 141 12.25 -9.67 -19.59
N ARG A 142 13.38 -10.40 -19.54
CA ARG A 142 14.72 -9.83 -19.77
C ARG A 142 14.88 -9.06 -21.09
N ASN A 143 14.15 -9.45 -22.13
CA ASN A 143 14.24 -8.82 -23.46
C ASN A 143 13.29 -7.61 -23.62
N LYS A 144 12.42 -7.35 -22.63
CA LYS A 144 11.42 -6.26 -22.68
C LYS A 144 11.84 -5.00 -21.93
N ILE A 145 13.00 -5.04 -21.29
CA ILE A 145 13.52 -3.99 -20.39
C ILE A 145 14.78 -3.33 -20.97
N GLY A 146 14.92 -3.39 -22.30
CA GLY A 146 15.94 -2.64 -23.04
C GLY A 146 15.63 -1.16 -23.07
#